data_AF-A0A1H7EXL4-F1
#
_entry.id   AF-A0A1H7EXL4-F1
#
_cell.length_a   1.000
_cell.length_b   1.000
_cell.length_c   1.000
_cell.angle_alpha   90.00
_cell.angle_beta   90.00
_cell.angle_gamma   90.00
#
_symmetry.space_group_name_H-M   'P 1'
#
loop_
_entity.id
_entity.type
_entity.pdbx_description
1 polymer ?
#
loop_
_entity_poly.entity_id
_entity_poly.type
_entity_poly.pdbx_seq_one_letter_code
_entity_poly.pdbx_strand_id
1 'polypeptide(L)'
;MICDLCRKLLAAEGIAPPHGALAADGRPKKLRPVMRRPVRVFRYGCIDCGANWMLDLDPLKPADSGWTWLGNARSILEPASALAETR
;
A
#
# COMPACT_ATOMS: atom_id res chain seq x y z
N MET A 1 -7.89 1.77 14.27
CA MET A 1 -7.96 3.24 14.19
C MET A 1 -6.73 3.72 13.43
N ILE A 2 -6.85 4.66 12.49
CA ILE A 2 -5.71 5.16 11.68
C ILE A 2 -4.86 6.14 12.50
N CYS A 3 -3.53 6.05 12.44
CA CYS A 3 -2.63 7.01 13.10
C CYS A 3 -2.47 8.30 12.28
N ASP A 4 -1.96 9.36 12.92
CA ASP A 4 -1.76 10.65 12.27
C ASP A 4 -0.72 10.61 11.14
N LEU A 5 0.29 9.73 11.22
CA LEU A 5 1.26 9.55 10.15
C LEU A 5 0.61 8.96 8.90
N CYS A 6 -0.20 7.92 9.06
CA CYS A 6 -0.99 7.34 7.97
C CYS A 6 -2.01 8.33 7.40
N ARG A 7 -2.64 9.15 8.28
CA ARG A 7 -3.59 10.19 7.84
C ARG A 7 -2.90 11.27 7.00
N LYS A 8 -1.70 11.71 7.38
CA LYS A 8 -0.89 12.65 6.59
C LYS A 8 -0.51 12.08 5.23
N LEU A 9 -0.09 10.81 5.18
CA LEU A 9 0.23 10.16 3.91
C LEU A 9 -1.00 10.04 3.00
N LEU A 10 -2.15 9.70 3.57
CA LEU A 10 -3.41 9.63 2.83
C LEU A 10 -3.83 10.99 2.26
N ALA A 11 -3.62 12.07 3.00
CA ALA A 11 -3.94 13.43 2.58
C ALA A 11 -2.97 13.99 1.53
N ALA A 12 -1.77 13.43 1.39
CA ALA A 12 -0.70 13.96 0.56
C ALA A 12 -0.77 13.54 -0.92
N GLU A 13 -1.96 13.18 -1.42
CA GLU A 13 -2.29 12.81 -2.81
C GLU A 13 -1.09 12.31 -3.64
N GLY A 14 -0.74 11.04 -3.43
CA GLY A 14 -0.25 10.20 -4.52
C GLY A 14 1.25 10.18 -4.80
N ILE A 15 2.13 10.92 -4.13
CA ILE A 15 3.60 10.78 -4.36
C ILE A 15 4.42 10.94 -3.06
N ALA A 16 3.76 11.24 -1.93
CA ALA A 16 4.48 11.55 -0.71
C ALA A 16 5.42 10.42 -0.26
N PRO A 17 6.65 10.76 0.20
CA PRO A 17 7.58 9.77 0.68
C PRO A 17 6.97 9.03 1.88
N PRO A 18 7.24 7.72 2.02
CA PRO A 18 6.77 6.98 3.17
C PRO A 18 7.33 7.61 4.45
N HIS A 19 6.50 7.69 5.49
CA HIS A 19 6.97 8.08 6.81
C HIS A 19 7.77 6.94 7.46
N GLY A 20 8.65 7.25 8.42
CA GLY A 20 9.55 6.27 9.04
C GLY A 20 8.85 5.06 9.69
N ALA A 21 7.58 5.19 10.08
CA ALA A 21 6.80 4.08 10.63
C ALA A 21 6.27 3.07 9.59
N LEU A 22 6.53 3.22 8.29
CA LEU A 22 6.16 2.25 7.25
C LEU A 22 7.29 1.24 7.02
N ALA A 23 7.07 0.00 7.45
CA ALA A 23 8.00 -1.10 7.23
C ALA A 23 7.56 -1.95 6.02
N ALA A 24 8.51 -2.36 5.18
CA ALA A 24 8.20 -3.21 4.03
C ALA A 24 7.78 -4.62 4.48
N ASP A 25 6.63 -5.09 3.98
CA ASP A 25 6.11 -6.43 4.23
C ASP A 25 6.54 -7.38 3.10
N GLY A 26 7.78 -7.85 3.20
CA GLY A 26 8.38 -8.83 2.29
C GLY A 26 8.90 -8.26 0.96
N ARG A 27 9.16 -9.16 0.01
CA ARG A 27 9.68 -8.82 -1.33
C ARG A 27 8.53 -8.42 -2.26
N PRO A 28 8.74 -7.49 -3.22
CA PRO A 28 7.74 -7.17 -4.24
C PRO A 28 7.30 -8.43 -4.99
N LYS A 29 5.99 -8.74 -4.93
CA LYS A 29 5.45 -10.05 -5.34
C LYS A 29 4.94 -10.11 -6.78
N LYS A 30 4.67 -8.96 -7.42
CA LYS A 30 3.97 -8.94 -8.71
C LYS A 30 4.59 -7.93 -9.68
N LEU A 31 4.96 -8.45 -10.85
CA LEU A 31 5.11 -7.71 -12.09
C LEU A 31 3.81 -7.93 -12.88
N ARG A 32 3.14 -6.88 -13.34
CA ARG A 32 1.95 -7.06 -14.22
C ARG A 32 2.38 -7.68 -15.57
N PRO A 33 1.52 -8.45 -16.26
CA PRO A 33 1.88 -9.21 -17.45
C PRO A 33 2.44 -8.35 -18.61
N VAL A 34 3.27 -9.01 -19.45
CA VAL A 34 4.17 -8.50 -20.51
C VAL A 34 3.56 -7.54 -21.55
N MET A 35 2.24 -7.35 -21.58
CA MET A 35 1.52 -6.47 -22.52
C MET A 35 1.02 -5.16 -21.88
N ARG A 36 1.29 -4.92 -20.59
CA ARG A 36 1.06 -3.64 -19.91
C ARG A 36 2.37 -3.11 -19.33
N ARG A 37 2.41 -1.79 -19.09
CA ARG A 37 3.54 -1.12 -18.46
C ARG A 37 3.92 -1.84 -17.16
N PRO A 38 5.18 -2.27 -16.99
CA PRO A 38 5.58 -3.10 -15.87
C PRO A 38 5.54 -2.28 -14.58
N VAL A 39 4.56 -2.52 -13.71
CA VAL A 39 4.49 -1.88 -12.39
C VAL A 39 4.93 -2.89 -11.33
N ARG A 40 5.82 -2.46 -10.43
CA ARG A 40 6.24 -3.20 -9.25
C ARG A 40 5.32 -2.84 -8.09
N VAL A 41 4.75 -3.85 -7.46
CA VAL A 41 3.88 -3.67 -6.31
C VAL A 41 4.63 -4.02 -5.03
N PHE A 42 4.75 -3.06 -4.12
CA PHE A 42 5.32 -3.22 -2.79
C PHE A 42 4.23 -3.15 -1.73
N ARG A 43 4.44 -3.87 -0.64
CA ARG A 43 3.54 -3.87 0.52
C ARG A 43 4.28 -3.29 1.72
N TYR A 44 3.57 -2.52 2.51
CA TYR A 44 4.08 -1.92 3.73
C TYR A 44 3.07 -2.08 4.86
N GLY A 45 3.57 -2.27 6.07
CA GLY A 45 2.80 -2.20 7.30
C GLY A 45 3.24 -1.00 8.12
N CYS A 46 2.29 -0.21 8.61
CA CYS A 46 2.57 0.82 9.59
C CYS A 46 2.79 0.15 10.95
N ILE A 47 3.96 0.35 11.56
CA ILE A 47 4.30 -0.23 12.86
C ILE A 47 3.48 0.38 14.01
N ASP A 48 3.01 1.63 13.86
CA ASP A 48 2.28 2.33 14.92
C ASP A 48 0.81 1.89 15.03
N CYS A 49 0.13 1.70 13.89
CA CYS A 49 -1.30 1.39 13.86
C CYS A 49 -1.66 0.08 13.16
N GLY A 50 -0.67 -0.68 12.68
CA GLY A 50 -0.87 -1.95 11.96
C GLY A 50 -1.53 -1.81 10.60
N ALA A 51 -1.73 -0.59 10.09
CA ALA A 51 -2.39 -0.36 8.81
C ALA A 51 -1.50 -0.81 7.66
N ASN A 52 -2.10 -1.49 6.70
CA ASN A 52 -1.45 -1.97 5.50
C ASN A 52 -1.53 -0.90 4.40
N TRP A 53 -0.44 -0.81 3.64
CA TRP A 53 -0.26 0.10 2.53
C TRP A 53 0.33 -0.64 1.35
N MET A 54 0.04 -0.14 0.16
CA MET A 54 0.57 -0.66 -1.09
C MET A 54 1.16 0.49 -1.90
N LEU A 55 2.34 0.25 -2.49
CA LEU A 55 2.98 1.18 -3.40
C LEU A 55 3.06 0.54 -4.78
N ASP A 56 2.41 1.19 -5.74
CA ASP A 56 2.50 0.86 -7.15
C ASP A 56 3.60 1.73 -7.78
N LEU A 57 4.76 1.14 -8.05
CA LEU A 57 5.93 1.80 -8.62
C LEU A 57 6.09 1.45 -10.09
N ASP A 58 6.05 2.46 -10.97
CA ASP A 58 6.47 2.30 -12.36
C ASP A 58 7.99 2.59 -12.46
N PRO A 59 8.84 1.59 -12.77
CA PRO A 59 10.28 1.79 -12.86
C PRO A 59 10.68 2.73 -14.01
N LEU A 60 9.80 2.97 -14.99
CA LEU A 60 10.03 3.91 -16.09
C LEU A 60 9.53 5.33 -15.78
N LYS A 61 8.62 5.49 -14.82
CA LYS A 61 8.15 6.78 -14.32
C LYS A 61 7.95 6.71 -12.79
N PRO A 62 9.04 6.77 -12.01
CA PRO A 62 8.96 6.70 -10.56
C PRO A 62 8.21 7.89 -9.94
N ALA A 63 8.06 9.00 -10.68
CA ALA A 63 7.21 10.12 -10.27
C ALA A 63 5.70 9.79 -10.28
N ASP A 64 5.27 8.77 -11.03
CA ASP A 64 3.86 8.35 -11.12
C ASP A 64 3.52 7.26 -10.07
N SER A 65 4.36 7.11 -9.04
CA SER A 65 4.20 6.04 -8.05
C SER A 65 3.03 6.31 -7.12
N GLY A 66 2.04 5.42 -7.07
CA GLY A 66 0.83 5.62 -6.26
C GLY A 66 0.85 4.86 -4.94
N TRP A 67 0.53 5.55 -3.84
CA TRP A 67 0.25 4.93 -2.55
C TRP A 67 -1.24 4.60 -2.40
N THR A 68 -1.55 3.39 -1.98
CA THR A 68 -2.91 2.93 -1.69
C THR A 68 -3.00 2.48 -0.24
N TRP A 69 -3.95 3.06 0.51
CA TRP A 69 -4.26 2.61 1.87
C TRP A 69 -5.17 1.39 1.84
N LEU A 70 -4.81 0.34 2.57
CA LEU A 70 -5.57 -0.92 2.65
C LEU A 70 -6.23 -1.15 4.02
N GLY A 71 -5.94 -0.29 5.01
CA GLY A 71 -6.43 -0.48 6.38
C GLY A 71 -5.98 -1.84 6.93
N ASN A 72 -6.92 -2.71 7.28
CA ASN A 72 -6.62 -4.05 7.81
C ASN A 72 -6.44 -5.11 6.71
N ALA A 73 -6.76 -4.80 5.46
CA ALA A 73 -6.63 -5.73 4.35
C ALA A 73 -5.16 -5.84 3.88
N ARG A 74 -4.73 -7.02 3.45
CA ARG A 74 -3.39 -7.27 2.89
C ARG A 74 -3.37 -7.17 1.36
N SER A 75 -4.52 -6.94 0.73
CA SER A 75 -4.67 -6.87 -0.72
C SER A 75 -5.90 -6.05 -1.11
N ILE A 76 -5.84 -5.31 -2.22
CA ILE A 76 -7.03 -4.67 -2.83
C ILE A 76 -8.10 -5.66 -3.28
N LEU A 77 -7.72 -6.95 -3.42
CA LEU A 77 -8.63 -8.03 -3.82
C LEU A 77 -9.27 -8.72 -2.61
N GLU A 78 -8.87 -8.37 -1.38
CA GLU A 78 -9.52 -8.91 -0.19
C GLU A 78 -10.82 -8.14 0.06
N PRO A 79 -11.98 -8.81 0.15
CA PRO A 79 -13.22 -8.15 0.47
C PRO A 79 -13.15 -7.62 1.91
N ALA A 80 -13.46 -6.33 2.10
CA ALA A 80 -13.54 -5.71 3.43
C ALA A 80 -14.51 -6.46 4.38
N SER A 81 -15.44 -7.25 3.81
CA SER A 81 -16.46 -8.02 4.52
C SER A 81 -15.98 -9.33 5.16
N ALA A 82 -14.83 -9.89 4.76
CA ALA A 82 -14.38 -11.20 5.27
C ALA A 82 -13.86 -11.19 6.72
N LEU A 83 -13.78 -10.01 7.35
CA LEU A 83 -13.40 -9.85 8.76
C LEU A 83 -14.61 -9.52 9.67
N ALA A 84 -15.82 -9.41 9.12
CA ALA A 84 -17.04 -9.13 9.89
C ALA A 84 -17.86 -10.39 10.25
N GLU A 85 -17.59 -11.53 9.62
CA GLU A 85 -18.26 -12.80 9.89
C GLU A 85 -17.32 -13.77 10.61
N THR A 86 -16.99 -13.46 11.86
CA THR A 86 -16.67 -14.46 12.88
C THR A 86 -16.84 -13.80 14.23
N ARG A 87 -18.11 -13.70 14.66
CA ARG A 87 -18.45 -13.57 16.07
C ARG A 87 -19.65 -14.45 16.37
#